data_AF-A0A395HZL4-F1
#
_entry.id   AF-A0A395HZL4-F1
#
_cell.length_a   1.000
_cell.length_b   1.000
_cell.length_c   1.000
_cell.angle_alpha   90.00
_cell.angle_beta   90.00
_cell.angle_gamma   90.00
#
_symmetry.space_group_name_H-M   'P 1'
#
loop_
_entity.id
_entity.type
_entity.pdbx_description
1 polymer ?
#
loop_
_entity_poly.entity_id
_entity_poly.type
_entity_poly.pdbx_seq_one_letter_code
_entity_poly.pdbx_strand_id
1 'polypeptide(L)'
;MSPPADRHKATRAQSGNLSGAALNPISTFNVSVADDCHFIEEGWSVIDPGPDGNGTTTPLGCGWPSSRPADTNARLHLVIDEEAGIVVTGTLFPGKVYPYGKISAFIPNDIAQAQEEQDVWLAKKQAQGGMSLLVPTAATGETLQVLQYYNGKLQGQQVMLYLSGPDMESVWTS
;
A
#
# COMPACT_ATOMS: atom_id res chain seq x y z
N MET A 1 14.52 -6.63 6.80
CA MET A 1 14.43 -7.40 5.55
C MET A 1 15.82 -7.90 5.21
N SER A 2 16.09 -9.18 5.46
CA SER A 2 17.33 -9.83 5.04
C SER A 2 16.98 -10.80 3.93
N PRO A 3 17.61 -10.71 2.75
CA PRO A 3 17.26 -11.58 1.64
C PRO A 3 17.63 -13.04 1.95
N PRO A 4 16.90 -14.03 1.39
CA PRO A 4 17.22 -15.45 1.57
C PRO A 4 18.65 -15.79 1.13
N ALA A 5 19.26 -16.77 1.80
CA ALA A 5 20.62 -17.21 1.49
C ALA A 5 20.71 -17.88 0.11
N ASP A 6 19.66 -18.55 -0.32
CA ASP A 6 19.51 -19.29 -1.58
C ASP A 6 18.76 -18.49 -2.67
N ARG A 7 18.88 -17.15 -2.64
CA ARG A 7 18.12 -16.27 -3.53
C ARG A 7 18.44 -16.48 -5.01
N HIS A 8 17.39 -16.69 -5.80
CA HIS A 8 17.38 -16.61 -7.25
C HIS A 8 16.81 -15.26 -7.68
N LYS A 9 17.64 -14.50 -8.41
CA LYS A 9 17.27 -13.19 -8.97
C LYS A 9 16.14 -13.36 -9.99
N ALA A 10 15.17 -12.46 -9.94
CA ALA A 10 14.22 -12.31 -11.04
C ALA A 10 14.91 -11.66 -12.23
N THR A 11 14.41 -11.96 -13.43
CA THR A 11 14.83 -11.25 -14.64
C THR A 11 14.28 -9.82 -14.63
N ARG A 12 14.98 -8.87 -15.27
CA ARG A 12 14.46 -7.51 -15.50
C ARG A 12 13.01 -7.47 -16.02
N ALA A 13 12.64 -8.39 -16.93
CA ALA A 13 11.28 -8.47 -17.44
C ALA A 13 10.26 -8.85 -16.35
N GLN A 14 10.59 -9.81 -15.48
CA GLN A 14 9.73 -10.16 -14.33
C GLN A 14 9.62 -9.00 -13.33
N SER A 15 10.74 -8.35 -13.01
CA SER A 15 10.75 -7.17 -12.13
C SER A 15 9.94 -6.01 -12.71
N GLY A 16 10.00 -5.80 -14.02
CA GLY A 16 9.17 -4.82 -14.71
C GLY A 16 7.68 -5.16 -14.65
N ASN A 17 7.33 -6.43 -14.84
CA ASN A 17 5.94 -6.88 -14.71
C ASN A 17 5.44 -6.75 -13.26
N LEU A 18 6.28 -7.02 -12.26
CA LEU A 18 5.96 -6.82 -10.85
C LEU A 18 5.61 -5.35 -10.56
N SER A 19 6.43 -4.42 -11.03
CA SER A 19 6.17 -2.98 -10.88
C SER A 19 4.83 -2.58 -11.49
N GLY A 20 4.52 -3.07 -12.70
CA GLY A 20 3.21 -2.83 -13.32
C GLY A 20 2.06 -3.47 -12.53
N ALA A 21 2.24 -4.70 -12.04
CA ALA A 21 1.22 -5.44 -11.30
C ALA A 21 0.83 -4.79 -9.97
N ALA A 22 1.75 -4.06 -9.35
CA ALA A 22 1.52 -3.39 -8.08
C ALA A 22 0.34 -2.41 -8.14
N LEU A 23 0.14 -1.76 -9.28
CA LEU A 23 -0.72 -0.57 -9.39
C LEU A 23 -1.65 -0.61 -10.61
N ASN A 24 -1.49 -1.62 -11.47
CA ASN A 24 -2.41 -1.90 -12.54
C ASN A 24 -3.33 -3.08 -12.15
N PRO A 25 -4.62 -2.84 -11.83
CA PRO A 25 -5.54 -3.88 -11.40
C PRO A 25 -5.89 -4.86 -12.52
N ILE A 26 -5.68 -4.51 -13.79
CA ILE A 26 -5.87 -5.41 -14.94
C ILE A 26 -4.60 -6.18 -15.33
N SER A 27 -3.51 -6.01 -14.58
CA SER A 27 -2.30 -6.79 -14.82
C SER A 27 -2.56 -8.29 -14.63
N THR A 28 -2.10 -9.10 -15.58
CA THR A 28 -2.19 -10.56 -15.53
C THR A 28 -0.97 -11.21 -14.88
N PHE A 29 0.01 -10.42 -14.45
CA PHE A 29 1.19 -10.94 -13.78
C PHE A 29 0.82 -11.41 -12.38
N ASN A 30 0.91 -12.72 -12.16
CA ASN A 30 0.61 -13.32 -10.87
C ASN A 30 1.78 -13.13 -9.90
N VAL A 31 1.52 -12.48 -8.78
CA VAL A 31 2.52 -12.23 -7.73
C VAL A 31 2.27 -13.22 -6.59
N SER A 32 3.16 -14.20 -6.47
CA SER A 32 3.17 -15.07 -5.28
C SER A 32 3.84 -14.35 -4.13
N VAL A 33 3.27 -14.44 -2.93
CA VAL A 33 3.84 -13.85 -1.71
C VAL A 33 4.53 -14.94 -0.90
N ALA A 34 5.70 -14.66 -0.34
CA ALA A 34 6.40 -15.59 0.56
C ALA A 34 5.73 -15.62 1.94
N ASP A 35 5.77 -16.77 2.61
CA ASP A 35 5.11 -16.96 3.91
C ASP A 35 5.73 -16.08 5.02
N ASP A 36 7.00 -15.70 4.85
CA ASP A 36 7.79 -14.82 5.72
C ASP A 36 7.95 -13.40 5.13
N CYS A 37 7.09 -13.01 4.19
CA CYS A 37 7.19 -11.69 3.55
C CYS A 37 7.00 -10.56 4.56
N HIS A 38 7.96 -9.64 4.63
CA HIS A 38 7.93 -8.52 5.57
C HIS A 38 7.22 -7.30 5.00
N PHE A 39 6.19 -6.82 5.70
CA PHE A 39 5.52 -5.57 5.38
C PHE A 39 5.94 -4.42 6.31
N ILE A 40 6.33 -3.31 5.72
CA ILE A 40 6.75 -2.09 6.40
C ILE A 40 5.99 -0.89 5.82
N GLU A 41 5.56 0.02 6.68
CA GLU A 41 4.97 1.30 6.29
C GLU A 41 5.65 2.42 7.07
N GLU A 42 6.15 3.45 6.39
CA GLU A 42 6.88 4.58 7.02
C GLU A 42 8.05 4.14 7.94
N GLY A 43 8.65 2.99 7.65
CA GLY A 43 9.74 2.41 8.45
C GLY A 43 9.30 1.56 9.64
N TRP A 44 7.99 1.40 9.86
CA TRP A 44 7.42 0.61 10.95
C TRP A 44 6.90 -0.74 10.46
N SER A 45 7.00 -1.78 11.29
CA SER A 45 6.25 -3.01 11.09
C SER A 45 4.76 -2.74 11.39
N VAL A 46 3.92 -2.97 10.39
CA VAL A 46 2.47 -2.73 10.50
C VAL A 46 1.81 -3.87 11.26
N ILE A 47 0.93 -3.54 12.20
CA ILE A 47 0.05 -4.49 12.88
C ILE A 47 -1.40 -4.16 12.52
N ASP A 48 -2.31 -5.12 12.66
CA ASP A 48 -3.75 -4.84 12.69
C ASP A 48 -4.22 -4.81 14.16
N PRO A 49 -4.28 -3.61 14.77
CA PRO A 49 -4.69 -3.50 16.16
C PRO A 49 -6.20 -3.68 16.32
N GLY A 50 -6.96 -3.96 15.26
CA GLY A 50 -8.41 -4.05 15.28
C GLY A 50 -9.10 -2.72 15.66
N PRO A 51 -10.44 -2.65 15.52
CA PRO A 51 -11.19 -1.48 15.95
C PRO A 51 -11.02 -1.25 17.45
N ASP A 52 -10.64 -0.03 17.84
CA ASP A 52 -10.41 0.36 19.24
C ASP A 52 -9.24 -0.38 19.94
N GLY A 53 -8.32 -0.98 19.19
CA GLY A 53 -7.09 -1.57 19.77
C GLY A 53 -7.26 -2.98 20.36
N ASN A 54 -8.30 -3.71 19.96
CA ASN A 54 -8.63 -5.05 20.46
C ASN A 54 -8.12 -6.23 19.59
N GLY A 55 -7.35 -5.92 18.55
CA GLY A 55 -6.79 -6.86 17.59
C GLY A 55 -5.43 -7.40 17.97
N THR A 56 -4.65 -7.79 16.97
CA THR A 56 -3.36 -8.46 17.16
C THR A 56 -2.21 -7.46 17.23
N THR A 57 -1.18 -7.80 18.01
CA THR A 57 0.11 -7.10 17.99
C THR A 57 1.14 -7.80 17.11
N THR A 58 0.74 -8.86 16.41
CA THR A 58 1.60 -9.57 15.46
C THR A 58 1.73 -8.74 14.20
N PRO A 59 2.97 -8.49 13.71
CA PRO A 59 3.18 -7.81 12.44
C PRO A 59 2.48 -8.52 11.29
N LEU A 60 1.86 -7.73 10.42
CA LEU A 60 1.30 -8.19 9.17
C LEU A 60 2.43 -8.58 8.21
N GLY A 61 2.19 -9.66 7.46
CA GLY A 61 2.99 -9.96 6.28
C GLY A 61 2.57 -9.10 5.09
N CYS A 62 3.27 -9.25 3.97
CA CYS A 62 2.86 -8.59 2.74
C CYS A 62 1.47 -9.07 2.27
N GLY A 63 0.71 -8.16 1.67
CA GLY A 63 -0.58 -8.46 1.07
C GLY A 63 -0.58 -8.12 -0.41
N TRP A 64 -1.16 -9.00 -1.23
CA TRP A 64 -1.37 -8.74 -2.66
C TRP A 64 -2.85 -8.91 -3.06
N PRO A 65 -3.76 -8.11 -2.47
CA PRO A 65 -5.19 -8.25 -2.72
C PRO A 65 -5.55 -7.91 -4.17
N SER A 66 -6.64 -8.49 -4.66
CA SER A 66 -7.17 -8.22 -6.01
C SER A 66 -7.72 -6.80 -6.13
N SER A 67 -8.36 -6.28 -5.07
CA SER A 67 -8.68 -4.86 -4.93
C SER A 67 -7.49 -4.14 -4.31
N ARG A 68 -6.95 -3.17 -5.04
CA ARG A 68 -5.84 -2.32 -4.64
C ARG A 68 -5.93 -0.98 -5.36
N PRO A 69 -5.29 0.08 -4.83
CA PRO A 69 -5.30 1.38 -5.49
C PRO A 69 -4.71 1.26 -6.88
N ALA A 70 -5.35 1.90 -7.86
CA ALA A 70 -4.91 1.89 -9.24
C ALA A 70 -4.39 3.27 -9.65
N ASP A 71 -3.28 3.28 -10.39
CA ASP A 71 -2.76 4.49 -11.02
C ASP A 71 -2.29 4.14 -12.43
N THR A 72 -3.08 4.49 -13.44
CA THR A 72 -2.72 4.25 -14.84
C THR A 72 -1.54 5.10 -15.30
N ASN A 73 -1.24 6.18 -14.57
CA ASN A 73 -0.09 7.04 -14.78
C ASN A 73 1.03 6.72 -13.79
N ALA A 74 1.00 5.53 -13.18
CA ALA A 74 2.04 5.08 -12.28
C ALA A 74 3.42 5.18 -12.91
N ARG A 75 4.39 5.64 -12.12
CA ARG A 75 5.78 5.71 -12.52
C ARG A 75 6.38 4.35 -12.28
N LEU A 76 6.22 3.50 -13.29
CA LEU A 76 6.73 2.14 -13.32
C LEU A 76 8.25 2.14 -13.43
N HIS A 77 8.88 1.17 -12.78
CA HIS A 77 10.30 0.84 -12.95
C HIS A 77 11.25 2.00 -12.56
N LEU A 78 10.86 2.86 -11.62
CA LEU A 78 11.73 3.95 -11.14
C LEU A 78 13.10 3.43 -10.72
N VAL A 79 13.12 2.26 -10.07
CA VAL A 79 14.34 1.48 -9.82
C VAL A 79 14.04 0.01 -10.08
N ILE A 80 14.95 -0.66 -10.80
CA ILE A 80 15.05 -2.11 -10.85
C ILE A 80 16.51 -2.45 -10.53
N ASP A 81 16.74 -2.93 -9.31
CA ASP A 81 18.01 -3.47 -8.85
C ASP A 81 17.89 -5.00 -8.81
N GLU A 82 18.39 -5.66 -9.86
CA GLU A 82 18.37 -7.12 -9.99
C GLU A 82 19.29 -7.80 -8.96
N GLU A 83 20.30 -7.10 -8.43
CA GLU A 83 21.21 -7.64 -7.44
C GLU A 83 20.56 -7.71 -6.06
N ALA A 84 19.97 -6.60 -5.62
CA ALA A 84 19.22 -6.50 -4.37
C ALA A 84 17.77 -7.01 -4.47
N GLY A 85 17.32 -7.38 -5.67
CA GLY A 85 15.95 -7.82 -5.93
C GLY A 85 14.92 -6.72 -5.67
N ILE A 86 15.34 -5.45 -5.73
CA ILE A 86 14.53 -4.30 -5.39
C ILE A 86 13.85 -3.74 -6.64
N VAL A 87 12.56 -3.50 -6.52
CA VAL A 87 11.74 -2.80 -7.51
C VAL A 87 11.07 -1.62 -6.82
N VAL A 88 11.25 -0.41 -7.36
CA VAL A 88 10.59 0.80 -6.84
C VAL A 88 9.59 1.31 -7.86
N THR A 89 8.38 1.57 -7.39
CA THR A 89 7.30 2.15 -8.20
C THR A 89 6.69 3.33 -7.47
N GLY A 90 6.40 4.41 -8.19
CA GLY A 90 5.82 5.63 -7.62
C GLY A 90 4.43 5.91 -8.16
N THR A 91 3.49 6.30 -7.31
CA THR A 91 2.10 6.58 -7.73
C THR A 91 1.44 7.67 -6.94
N LEU A 92 0.44 8.28 -7.57
CA LEU A 92 -0.48 9.19 -6.92
C LEU A 92 -1.90 8.68 -7.11
N PHE A 93 -2.67 8.57 -6.03
CA PHE A 93 -4.08 8.21 -6.11
C PHE A 93 -4.93 9.10 -5.19
N PRO A 94 -6.12 9.51 -5.66
CA PRO A 94 -7.06 10.26 -4.84
C PRO A 94 -7.66 9.34 -3.78
N GLY A 95 -7.94 9.91 -2.62
CA GLY A 95 -8.56 9.20 -1.52
C GLY A 95 -9.15 10.14 -0.49
N LYS A 96 -9.45 9.56 0.66
CA LYS A 96 -10.00 10.29 1.80
C LYS A 96 -9.24 9.94 3.06
N VAL A 97 -8.87 10.98 3.80
CA VAL A 97 -8.24 10.86 5.12
C VAL A 97 -9.33 10.81 6.17
N TYR A 98 -9.15 9.91 7.14
CA TYR A 98 -10.05 9.65 8.25
C TYR A 98 -9.29 9.70 9.57
N PRO A 99 -9.98 9.96 10.70
CA PRO A 99 -9.47 9.52 11.99
C PRO A 99 -9.20 8.01 11.94
N TYR A 100 -8.01 7.59 12.40
CA TYR A 100 -7.67 6.17 12.45
C TYR A 100 -8.66 5.41 13.36
N GLY A 101 -9.11 4.24 12.91
CA GLY A 101 -10.27 3.59 13.52
C GLY A 101 -10.47 2.16 13.06
N LYS A 102 -11.42 1.94 12.14
CA LYS A 102 -11.80 0.59 11.70
C LYS A 102 -10.86 0.01 10.64
N ILE A 103 -10.46 0.79 9.64
CA ILE A 103 -9.68 0.32 8.49
C ILE A 103 -8.31 1.01 8.43
N SER A 104 -8.28 2.30 8.10
CA SER A 104 -7.04 3.07 7.93
C SER A 104 -7.31 4.56 8.09
N ALA A 105 -6.25 5.34 8.32
CA ALA A 105 -6.30 6.80 8.30
C ALA A 105 -6.36 7.36 6.88
N PHE A 106 -5.93 6.62 5.85
CA PHE A 106 -6.10 7.02 4.45
C PHE A 106 -6.63 5.85 3.64
N ILE A 107 -7.71 6.08 2.89
CA ILE A 107 -8.37 5.06 2.09
C ILE A 107 -8.53 5.60 0.66
N PRO A 108 -7.88 4.97 -0.34
CA PRO A 108 -8.00 5.36 -1.74
C PRO A 108 -9.43 5.20 -2.28
N ASN A 109 -9.81 6.02 -3.26
CA ASN A 109 -11.16 6.01 -3.81
C ASN A 109 -11.52 4.67 -4.51
N ASP A 110 -10.52 3.97 -5.07
CA ASP A 110 -10.72 2.66 -5.70
C ASP A 110 -11.11 1.56 -4.70
N ILE A 111 -10.95 1.81 -3.41
CA ILE A 111 -11.37 0.91 -2.33
C ILE A 111 -12.62 1.50 -1.65
N ALA A 112 -13.63 1.84 -2.45
CA ALA A 112 -14.85 2.53 -2.00
C ALA A 112 -15.55 1.81 -0.83
N GLN A 113 -15.62 0.47 -0.86
CA GLN A 113 -16.21 -0.31 0.22
C GLN A 113 -15.50 -0.05 1.57
N ALA A 114 -14.17 0.10 1.58
CA ALA A 114 -13.45 0.41 2.81
C ALA A 114 -13.78 1.82 3.32
N GLN A 115 -14.00 2.79 2.42
CA GLN A 115 -14.47 4.12 2.81
C GLN A 115 -15.86 4.07 3.44
N GLU A 116 -16.80 3.34 2.81
CA GLU A 116 -18.16 3.17 3.35
C GLU A 116 -18.14 2.52 4.74
N GLU A 117 -17.33 1.49 4.93
CA GLU A 117 -17.17 0.84 6.21
C GLU A 117 -16.58 1.74 7.30
N GLN A 118 -15.64 2.62 6.93
CA GLN A 118 -15.05 3.63 7.81
C GLN A 118 -16.06 4.75 8.13
N ASP A 119 -16.87 5.17 7.17
CA ASP A 119 -17.95 6.15 7.35
C ASP A 119 -18.99 5.64 8.36
N VAL A 120 -19.43 4.38 8.23
CA VAL A 120 -20.37 3.75 9.18
C VAL A 120 -19.78 3.69 10.59
N TRP A 121 -18.50 3.33 10.72
CA TRP A 121 -17.81 3.32 12.00
C TRP A 121 -17.75 4.73 12.62
N LEU A 122 -17.37 5.73 11.82
CA LEU A 122 -17.23 7.11 12.30
C LEU A 122 -18.57 7.68 12.77
N ALA A 123 -19.64 7.46 12.00
CA ALA A 123 -20.99 7.90 12.37
C ALA A 123 -21.43 7.29 13.72
N LYS A 124 -21.13 6.00 13.94
CA LYS A 124 -21.41 5.33 15.23
C LYS A 124 -20.62 5.97 16.38
N LYS A 125 -19.35 6.30 16.18
CA LYS A 125 -18.51 6.93 17.21
C LYS A 125 -18.97 8.35 17.54
N GLN A 126 -19.37 9.12 16.52
CA GLN A 126 -19.96 10.45 16.71
C GLN A 126 -21.27 10.38 17.50
N ALA A 127 -22.15 9.42 17.19
CA ALA A 127 -23.40 9.21 17.92
C ALA A 127 -23.18 8.81 19.40
N GLN A 128 -22.05 8.16 19.71
CA GLN A 128 -21.64 7.83 21.08
C GLN A 128 -21.04 9.01 21.87
N GLY A 129 -20.97 10.20 21.25
CA GLY A 129 -20.37 11.39 21.86
C GLY A 129 -18.85 11.49 21.69
N GLY A 130 -18.24 10.61 20.88
CA GLY A 130 -16.85 10.74 20.48
C GLY A 130 -16.68 11.91 19.52
N MET A 131 -16.32 13.08 20.01
CA MET A 131 -15.98 14.22 19.15
C MET A 131 -14.57 14.05 18.61
N SER A 132 -14.47 13.90 17.29
CA SER A 132 -13.18 14.02 16.58
C SER A 132 -12.89 15.49 16.32
N LEU A 133 -11.64 15.92 16.54
CA LEU A 133 -11.16 17.22 16.07
C LEU A 133 -11.05 17.29 14.54
N LEU A 134 -11.16 16.15 13.87
CA LEU A 134 -10.91 15.97 12.44
C LEU A 134 -12.17 15.43 11.75
N VAL A 135 -12.49 15.97 10.59
CA VAL A 135 -13.53 15.44 9.70
C VAL A 135 -12.88 14.74 8.50
N PRO A 136 -13.53 13.72 7.92
CA PRO A 136 -13.00 13.09 6.72
C PRO A 136 -12.82 14.12 5.62
N THR A 137 -11.64 14.13 5.00
CA THR A 137 -11.26 15.14 4.02
C THR A 137 -10.62 14.49 2.81
N ALA A 138 -10.95 14.97 1.62
CA ALA A 138 -10.32 14.52 0.38
C ALA A 138 -8.81 14.86 0.39
N ALA A 139 -8.00 13.93 -0.09
CA ALA A 139 -6.56 14.09 -0.19
C ALA A 139 -6.01 13.32 -1.39
N THR A 140 -4.79 13.65 -1.80
CA THR A 140 -4.02 12.82 -2.72
C THR A 140 -2.96 12.06 -1.91
N GLY A 141 -2.94 10.74 -2.06
CA GLY A 141 -1.87 9.90 -1.54
C GLY A 141 -0.77 9.77 -2.59
N GLU A 142 0.45 10.16 -2.22
CA GLU A 142 1.65 9.92 -2.99
C GLU A 142 2.42 8.79 -2.33
N THR A 143 2.76 7.74 -3.10
CA THR A 143 3.52 6.62 -2.56
C THR A 143 4.70 6.24 -3.42
N LEU A 144 5.80 5.89 -2.75
CA LEU A 144 6.87 5.09 -3.30
C LEU A 144 6.80 3.71 -2.66
N GLN A 145 6.43 2.72 -3.47
CA GLN A 145 6.39 1.34 -3.06
C GLN A 145 7.71 0.65 -3.43
N VAL A 146 8.40 0.14 -2.41
CA VAL A 146 9.63 -0.65 -2.57
C VAL A 146 9.26 -2.11 -2.38
N LEU A 147 9.52 -2.92 -3.40
CA LEU A 147 9.22 -4.35 -3.43
C LEU A 147 10.53 -5.12 -3.48
N GLN A 148 10.68 -6.14 -2.63
CA GLN A 148 11.79 -7.08 -2.71
C GLN A 148 11.28 -8.42 -3.26
N TYR A 149 11.88 -8.87 -4.36
CA TYR A 149 11.39 -10.02 -5.12
C TYR A 149 12.52 -10.99 -5.48
N TYR A 150 12.42 -12.20 -4.93
CA TYR A 150 13.37 -13.30 -5.14
C TYR A 150 12.62 -14.63 -5.18
N ASN A 151 13.22 -15.64 -5.81
CA ASN A 151 12.64 -16.99 -5.86
C ASN A 151 11.23 -17.03 -6.48
N GLY A 152 10.93 -16.09 -7.37
CA GLY A 152 9.59 -15.95 -7.96
C GLY A 152 8.50 -15.54 -6.98
N LYS A 153 8.88 -14.96 -5.82
CA LYS A 153 7.96 -14.53 -4.77
C LYS A 153 8.32 -13.14 -4.24
N LEU A 154 7.30 -12.41 -3.80
CA LEU A 154 7.46 -11.19 -3.02
C LEU A 154 7.93 -11.57 -1.62
N GLN A 155 9.08 -11.02 -1.22
CA GLN A 155 9.77 -11.26 0.05
C GLN A 155 9.69 -10.06 0.99
N GLY A 156 9.47 -8.87 0.44
CA GLY A 156 9.30 -7.66 1.22
C GLY A 156 8.50 -6.63 0.47
N GLN A 157 7.73 -5.85 1.23
CA GLN A 157 6.97 -4.71 0.75
C GLN A 157 7.16 -3.57 1.72
N GLN A 158 7.60 -2.44 1.22
CA GLN A 158 7.62 -1.19 1.95
C GLN A 158 6.77 -0.16 1.21
N VAL A 159 5.85 0.47 1.94
CA VAL A 159 5.01 1.56 1.45
C VAL A 159 5.43 2.84 2.19
N MET A 160 5.78 3.87 1.44
CA MET A 160 6.02 5.21 1.98
C MET A 160 4.91 6.08 1.43
N LEU A 161 3.96 6.48 2.28
CA LEU A 161 2.77 7.23 1.94
C LEU A 161 2.88 8.67 2.47
N TYR A 162 2.97 9.60 1.55
CA TYR A 162 2.81 11.01 1.82
C TYR A 162 1.40 11.48 1.45
N LEU A 163 0.82 12.36 2.25
CA LEU A 163 -0.50 12.91 2.01
C LEU A 163 -0.39 14.39 1.66
N SER A 164 -0.98 14.76 0.52
CA SER A 164 -1.07 16.14 0.07
C SER A 164 -2.53 16.59 -0.06
N GLY A 165 -2.73 17.86 -0.40
CA GLY A 165 -4.06 18.40 -0.65
C GLY A 165 -4.79 17.61 -1.76
N PRO A 166 -6.13 17.69 -1.81
CA PRO A 166 -6.89 17.07 -2.88
C PRO A 166 -6.46 17.60 -4.25
N ASP A 167 -6.64 16.76 -5.27
CA ASP A 167 -6.38 17.08 -6.69
C ASP A 167 -4.91 17.44 -6.99
N MET A 168 -3.99 17.12 -6.09
CA MET A 168 -2.57 17.31 -6.36
C MET A 168 -2.13 16.33 -7.45
N GLU A 169 -1.43 16.85 -8.45
CA GLU A 169 -0.85 16.05 -9.53
C GLU A 169 0.67 15.93 -9.37
N SER A 170 1.25 14.93 -10.02
CA SER A 170 2.69 14.75 -10.02
C SER A 170 3.36 15.83 -10.85
N VAL A 171 4.33 16.53 -10.26
CA VAL A 171 5.20 17.49 -10.98
C VAL A 171 6.10 16.81 -12.01
N TRP A 172 6.27 15.50 -11.90
CA TRP A 172 6.97 14.67 -12.87
C TRP A 172 5.99 14.26 -13.98
N THR A 173 5.84 15.12 -14.97
CA THR A 173 5.11 14.83 -16.21
C THR A 173 6.06 14.20 -17.21
N SER A 174 5.70 13.04 -17.75
CA SER A 174 6.38 12.42 -18.91
C SER A 174 6.07 13.14 -20.20
#